data_AF-A0A645G5J0-F1
#
_entry.id   AF-A0A645G5J0-F1
#
_cell.length_a   1.000
_cell.length_b   1.000
_cell.length_c   1.000
_cell.angle_alpha   90.00
_cell.angle_beta   90.00
_cell.angle_gamma   90.00
#
_symmetry.space_group_name_H-M   'P 1'
#
loop_
_entity.id
_entity.type
_entity.pdbx_description
1 polymer ?
#
loop_
_entity_poly.entity_id
_entity_poly.type
_entity_poly.pdbx_seq_one_letter_code
_entity_poly.pdbx_strand_id
1 'polypeptide(L)' 'MASTIGVGKNAVGKIDMRRDITFISISNRAAGFFANEINNTDYRGLKVKTEILRNK' A
#
# COMPACT_ATOMS: atom_id res chain seq x y z
N MET A 1 -8.07 10.50 12.36
CA MET A 1 -7.30 9.31 11.96
C MET A 1 -8.16 8.53 10.97
N ALA A 2 -7.98 8.77 9.67
CA ALA A 2 -8.81 8.18 8.63
C ALA A 2 -8.10 6.94 8.07
N SER A 3 -8.61 5.76 8.39
CA SER A 3 -8.33 4.53 7.65
C SER A 3 -8.84 4.72 6.22
N THR A 4 -8.00 4.50 5.20
CA THR A 4 -8.36 4.61 3.79
C THR A 4 -9.64 3.80 3.53
N ILE A 5 -10.71 4.50 3.17
CA ILE A 5 -12.07 3.99 3.08
C ILE A 5 -12.13 3.02 1.89
N GLY A 6 -12.10 1.71 2.15
CA GLY A 6 -12.33 0.69 1.11
C GLY A 6 -11.48 -0.58 1.22
N VAL A 7 -10.35 -0.53 1.93
CA VAL A 7 -9.51 -1.72 2.16
C VAL A 7 -9.69 -2.15 3.61
N GLY A 8 -10.69 -3.00 3.87
CA GLY A 8 -10.88 -3.59 5.19
C GLY A 8 -9.60 -4.31 5.64
N LYS A 9 -9.35 -4.41 6.96
CA LYS A 9 -8.17 -5.08 7.54
C LYS A 9 -7.91 -6.49 6.95
N ASN A 10 -8.95 -7.17 6.49
CA ASN A 10 -8.88 -8.50 5.88
C ASN A 10 -8.27 -8.54 4.47
N ALA A 11 -8.13 -7.39 3.80
CA ALA A 11 -7.56 -7.30 2.46
C ALA A 11 -6.03 -7.08 2.49
N VAL A 12 -5.44 -6.80 3.66
CA VAL A 12 -4.00 -6.66 3.88
C VAL A 12 -3.46 -7.97 4.44
N GLY A 13 -2.55 -8.60 3.70
CA GLY A 13 -1.85 -9.81 4.10
C GLY A 13 -0.53 -9.50 4.81
N LYS A 14 0.54 -10.19 4.40
CA LYS A 14 1.88 -10.02 4.97
C LYS A 14 2.43 -8.60 4.72
N ILE A 15 2.99 -7.99 5.76
CA ILE A 15 3.76 -6.75 5.69
C ILE A 15 5.23 -7.08 5.97
N ASP A 16 6.12 -6.72 5.05
CA ASP A 16 7.57 -6.84 5.19
C ASP A 16 8.19 -5.44 5.15
N MET A 17 8.66 -4.95 6.30
CA MET A 17 9.26 -3.63 6.44
C MET A 17 10.78 -3.75 6.31
N ARG A 18 11.36 -3.10 5.31
CA ARG A 18 12.80 -2.93 5.15
C ARG A 18 13.18 -1.48 5.41
N ARG A 19 14.48 -1.23 5.53
CA ARG A 19 15.03 0.09 5.89
C ARG A 19 14.51 1.22 5.01
N ASP A 20 14.40 0.97 3.70
CA ASP A 20 14.03 1.98 2.71
C ASP A 20 12.73 1.67 1.95
N ILE A 21 12.22 0.44 2.05
CA ILE A 21 11.08 -0.05 1.27
C ILE A 21 10.20 -0.94 2.16
N THR A 22 8.88 -0.75 2.08
CA THR A 22 7.90 -1.64 2.73
C THR A 22 7.11 -2.38 1.68
N PHE A 23 7.06 -3.70 1.77
CA PHE A 23 6.21 -4.55 0.94
C PHE A 23 4.94 -4.89 1.70
N ILE A 24 3.79 -4.66 1.06
CA ILE A 24 2.49 -4.96 1.61
C ILE A 24 1.80 -5.91 0.65
N SER A 25 1.47 -7.11 1.11
CA SER A 25 0.62 -8.03 0.36
C SER A 25 -0.82 -7.55 0.47
N ILE A 26 -1.50 -7.38 -0.65
CA ILE A 26 -2.88 -6.90 -0.72
C ILE A 26 -3.66 -7.83 -1.64
N SER A 27 -4.93 -8.09 -1.32
CA SER A 27 -5.80 -8.82 -2.24
C SER A 27 -5.84 -8.16 -3.63
N ASN A 28 -5.79 -8.97 -4.69
CA ASN A 28 -5.61 -8.48 -6.07
C ASN A 28 -6.66 -7.44 -6.49
N ARG A 29 -7.90 -7.55 -5.98
CA ARG A 29 -8.98 -6.58 -6.28
C ARG A 29 -8.74 -5.19 -5.67
N ALA A 30 -8.01 -5.10 -4.56
CA ALA A 30 -7.76 -3.85 -3.85
C ALA A 30 -6.38 -3.22 -4.15
N ALA A 31 -5.44 -3.99 -4.72
CA ALA A 31 -4.08 -3.53 -4.98
C ALA A 31 -4.02 -2.29 -5.91
N GLY A 32 -4.85 -2.24 -6.96
CA GLY A 32 -4.91 -1.11 -7.89
C GLY A 32 -5.38 0.19 -7.24
N PHE A 33 -6.48 0.10 -6.47
CA PHE A 33 -7.02 1.24 -5.74
C PHE A 33 -6.02 1.74 -4.69
N PHE A 34 -5.44 0.84 -3.91
CA PHE A 34 -4.49 1.20 -2.85
C PHE A 34 -3.21 1.83 -3.38
N ALA A 35 -2.67 1.29 -4.48
CA ALA A 35 -1.49 1.86 -5.13
C ALA A 35 -1.78 3.28 -5.63
N ASN A 36 -2.96 3.56 -6.20
CA ASN A 36 -3.29 4.91 -6.65
C ASN A 36 -3.55 5.88 -5.49
N GLU A 37 -4.25 5.44 -4.45
CA GLU A 37 -4.58 6.27 -3.28
C GLU A 37 -3.34 6.67 -2.47
N ILE A 38 -2.35 5.78 -2.36
CA ILE A 38 -1.13 6.06 -1.59
C ILE A 38 -0.06 6.75 -2.44
N ASN A 39 -0.06 6.54 -3.75
CA ASN A 39 0.96 7.14 -4.60
C ASN A 39 0.94 8.67 -4.47
N ASN A 40 2.11 9.26 -4.26
CA ASN A 40 2.31 10.71 -4.10
C ASN A 40 1.57 11.32 -2.89
N THR A 41 1.12 10.50 -1.93
CA THR A 41 0.68 10.99 -0.61
C THR A 41 1.86 11.43 0.23
N ASP A 42 1.63 12.45 1.07
CA ASP A 42 2.61 12.91 2.04
C ASP A 42 2.53 12.03 3.29
N TYR A 43 3.64 11.37 3.61
CA TYR A 43 3.83 10.68 4.87
C TYR A 43 5.07 11.22 5.58
N ARG A 44 4.85 11.99 6.65
CA ARG A 44 5.89 12.59 7.50
C ARG A 44 6.84 13.53 6.72
N GLY A 45 6.31 14.26 5.73
CA GLY A 45 7.07 15.18 4.89
C GLY A 45 7.80 14.51 3.72
N LEU A 46 7.56 13.21 3.50
CA LEU A 46 8.11 12.45 2.37
C LEU A 46 6.97 12.02 1.45
N LYS A 47 7.17 12.21 0.15
CA LYS A 47 6.25 11.69 -0.86
C LYS A 47 6.45 10.20 -1.00
N VAL A 48 5.38 9.44 -0.75
CA VAL A 48 5.40 7.98 -0.90
C VAL A 48 5.27 7.63 -2.38
N LYS A 49 6.14 6.73 -2.87
CA LYS A 49 6.00 6.11 -4.19
C LYS A 49 5.55 4.66 -3.99
N THR A 50 4.51 4.25 -4.70
CA THR A 50 3.97 2.89 -4.63
C THR A 50 3.96 2.23 -6.00
N GLU A 51 4.34 0.94 -6.03
CA GLU A 51 4.38 0.13 -7.24
C GLU A 51 3.73 -1.24 -6.96
N ILE A 52 3.00 -1.77 -7.94
CA ILE A 52 2.36 -3.09 -7.82
C ILE A 52 3.32 -4.14 -8.37
N LEU A 53 3.83 -5.00 -7.49
CA LEU A 53 4.64 -6.15 -7.87
C LEU A 53 3.73 -7.36 -8.11
N ARG A 54 3.79 -7.93 -9.32
CA ARG A 54 3.15 -9.20 -9.65
C ARG A 54 4.24 -10.23 -9.93
N ASN A 55 4.36 -11.26 -9.10
CA ASN A 55 5.14 -12.44 -9.48
C ASN A 55 4.40 -13.12 -10.63
N LYS A 56 5.07 -13.29 -11.78
CA LYS A 56 4.65 -14.19 -12.84
C LYS A 56 5.00 -15.64 -12.47
#